data_AF-A0ABD3L9H1-F1
#
_entry.id   AF-A0ABD3L9H1-F1
#
_cell.length_a   1.000
_cell.length_b   1.000
_cell.length_c   1.000
_cell.angle_alpha   90.00
_cell.angle_beta   90.00
_cell.angle_gamma   90.00
#
_symmetry.space_group_name_H-M   'P 1'
#
loop_
_entity.id
_entity.type
_entity.pdbx_description
1 polymer ?
#
loop_
_entity_poly.entity_id
_entity_poly.type
_entity_poly.pdbx_seq_one_letter_code
_entity_poly.pdbx_strand_id
1 'polypeptide(L)'
;MGKKAAIVAYATVAGAVAAARCSRRRNTGAAEEGWSESDGKWERAAEMVKELEEKCGTPVWKLRQVAEAMVVEMHAGLASDGGSKLKMLISYVDSLPTG
;
A
#
# COMPACT_ATOMS: atom_id res chain seq x y z
N MET A 1 -44.94 63.06 13.38
CA MET A 1 -44.82 62.16 14.56
C MET A 1 -45.24 60.76 14.10
N GLY A 2 -44.38 59.79 13.83
CA GLY A 2 -42.98 59.65 14.23
C GLY A 2 -42.79 58.23 14.73
N LYS A 3 -42.36 57.33 13.84
CA LYS A 3 -41.34 56.28 14.05
C LYS A 3 -41.46 55.30 15.24
N LYS A 4 -42.55 55.26 16.00
CA LYS A 4 -42.71 54.34 17.15
C LYS A 4 -43.43 53.01 16.83
N ALA A 5 -44.16 52.95 15.71
CA ALA A 5 -44.90 51.73 15.32
C ALA A 5 -44.02 50.66 14.62
N ALA A 6 -42.85 51.03 14.10
CA ALA A 6 -41.95 50.09 13.41
C ALA A 6 -41.12 49.20 14.36
N ILE A 7 -41.06 49.53 15.66
CA ILE A 7 -40.25 48.78 16.64
C ILE A 7 -40.99 47.57 17.20
N VAL A 8 -42.33 47.53 17.12
CA VAL A 8 -43.13 46.41 17.64
C VAL A 8 -43.20 45.23 16.65
N ALA A 9 -42.81 45.43 15.39
CA ALA A 9 -42.81 44.37 14.37
C ALA A 9 -41.53 43.49 14.37
N TYR A 10 -40.42 43.94 14.98
CA TYR A 10 -39.16 43.19 14.94
C TYR A 10 -38.96 42.21 16.11
N ALA A 11 -39.81 42.27 17.14
CA ALA A 11 -39.65 41.47 18.35
C ALA A 11 -40.46 40.17 18.40
N THR A 12 -41.37 39.93 17.44
CA THR A 12 -42.26 38.75 17.46
C THR A 12 -41.82 37.59 16.58
N VAL A 13 -40.73 37.73 15.81
CA VAL A 13 -40.17 36.64 14.99
C VAL A 13 -39.13 35.78 15.75
N ALA A 14 -38.77 36.17 16.98
CA ALA A 14 -37.78 35.42 17.79
C ALA A 14 -38.39 34.30 18.68
N GLY A 15 -39.72 34.15 18.73
CA GLY A 15 -40.38 33.35 19.78
C GLY A 15 -41.14 32.10 19.35
N ALA A 16 -41.12 31.68 18.08
CA ALA A 16 -41.96 30.56 17.60
C ALA A 16 -41.24 29.51 16.73
N VAL A 17 -39.90 29.45 16.78
CA VAL A 17 -39.11 28.33 16.23
C VAL A 17 -38.36 27.61 17.36
N ALA A 18 -39.06 27.36 18.48
CA ALA A 18 -38.53 26.58 19.61
C ALA A 18 -39.13 25.16 19.69
N ALA A 19 -40.24 24.88 19.02
CA ALA A 19 -40.88 23.55 19.06
C ALA A 19 -40.67 22.68 17.80
N ALA A 20 -40.11 23.24 16.71
CA ALA A 20 -39.92 22.53 15.44
C ALA A 20 -38.43 22.26 15.08
N ARG A 21 -37.54 22.27 16.09
CA ARG A 21 -36.12 21.84 15.92
C ARG A 21 -35.73 20.60 16.72
N CYS A 22 -36.63 20.02 17.50
CA CYS A 22 -36.33 18.83 18.32
C CYS A 22 -36.52 17.49 17.59
N SER A 23 -36.85 17.49 16.29
CA SER A 23 -37.00 16.27 15.49
C SER A 23 -35.87 16.03 14.49
N ARG A 24 -34.83 16.88 14.44
CA ARG A 24 -33.70 16.75 13.49
C ARG A 24 -32.34 16.84 14.16
N ARG A 25 -32.20 16.20 15.32
CA ARG A 25 -30.90 15.98 15.98
C ARG A 25 -30.89 14.63 16.74
N ARG A 26 -31.35 13.57 16.07
CA ARG A 26 -31.25 12.19 16.56
C ARG A 26 -30.51 11.24 15.60
N ASN A 27 -29.87 11.78 14.56
CA ASN A 27 -29.16 11.01 13.54
C ASN A 27 -27.63 11.18 13.64
N THR A 28 -27.12 11.75 14.72
CA THR A 28 -25.70 11.67 15.07
C THR A 28 -25.59 11.05 16.46
N GLY A 29 -26.21 9.88 16.61
CA GLY A 29 -25.78 8.94 17.62
C GLY A 29 -24.46 8.35 17.15
N ALA A 30 -23.43 8.51 17.97
CA ALA A 30 -22.28 7.61 18.08
C ALA A 30 -21.67 7.12 16.76
N ALA A 31 -20.99 8.01 16.04
CA ALA A 31 -19.73 7.61 15.42
C ALA A 31 -18.65 8.03 16.42
N GLU A 32 -18.40 7.17 17.40
CA GLU A 32 -17.12 7.18 18.08
C GLU A 32 -16.08 6.81 17.02
N GLU A 33 -15.43 7.81 16.42
CA GLU A 33 -14.18 7.60 15.69
C GLU A 33 -13.09 7.31 16.72
N GLY A 34 -13.20 6.16 17.38
CA GLY A 34 -12.08 5.53 18.04
C GLY A 34 -11.16 4.98 16.96
N TRP A 35 -10.40 5.86 16.31
CA TRP A 35 -9.34 5.44 15.40
C TRP A 35 -8.24 4.82 16.26
N SER A 36 -8.00 3.52 16.08
CA SER A 36 -7.02 2.81 16.87
C SER A 36 -5.64 3.10 16.28
N GLU A 37 -4.69 3.49 17.12
CA GLU A 37 -3.29 3.72 16.70
C GLU A 37 -2.63 2.45 16.09
N SER A 38 -3.27 1.29 16.32
CA SER A 38 -2.99 0.02 15.67
C SER A 38 -3.29 0.00 14.17
N ASP A 39 -4.32 0.71 13.68
CA ASP A 39 -4.77 0.63 12.29
C ASP A 39 -3.70 1.17 11.32
N GLY A 40 -3.07 2.29 11.67
CA GLY A 40 -1.97 2.87 10.86
C GLY A 40 -0.68 2.03 10.88
N LYS A 41 -0.46 1.20 11.92
CA LYS A 41 0.69 0.27 11.96
C LYS A 41 0.46 -0.94 11.06
N TRP A 42 -0.76 -1.47 11.04
CA TRP A 42 -1.16 -2.55 10.14
C TRP A 42 -1.18 -2.12 8.69
N GLU A 43 -1.61 -0.89 8.40
CA GLU A 43 -1.57 -0.31 7.05
C GLU A 43 -0.13 -0.23 6.52
N ARG A 44 0.80 0.31 7.31
CA ARG A 44 2.23 0.33 6.94
C ARG A 44 2.81 -1.06 6.76
N ALA A 45 2.46 -2.01 7.63
CA ALA A 45 2.92 -3.39 7.50
C ALA A 45 2.38 -4.06 6.22
N ALA A 46 1.11 -3.80 5.87
CA ALA A 46 0.51 -4.30 4.63
C ALA A 46 1.17 -3.70 3.39
N GLU A 47 1.53 -2.42 3.42
CA GLU A 47 2.28 -1.77 2.34
C GLU A 47 3.66 -2.40 2.15
N MET A 48 4.39 -2.66 3.24
CA MET A 48 5.69 -3.35 3.19
C MET A 48 5.59 -4.76 2.61
N VAL A 49 4.55 -5.52 2.99
CA VAL A 49 4.33 -6.88 2.47
C VAL A 49 4.02 -6.83 0.97
N LYS A 50 3.21 -5.87 0.53
CA LYS A 50 2.89 -5.68 -0.88
C LYS A 50 4.13 -5.31 -1.69
N GLU A 51 4.96 -4.39 -1.20
CA GLU A 51 6.22 -4.03 -1.84
C GLU A 51 7.17 -5.24 -1.95
N LEU A 52 7.21 -6.08 -0.91
CA LEU A 52 8.01 -7.30 -0.91
C LEU A 52 7.47 -8.31 -1.93
N GLU A 53 6.16 -8.52 -2.00
CA GLU A 53 5.53 -9.40 -2.99
C GLU A 53 5.85 -8.94 -4.43
N GLU A 54 5.76 -7.64 -4.69
CA GLU A 54 6.06 -7.05 -6.00
C GLU A 54 7.55 -7.22 -6.37
N LYS A 55 8.46 -6.96 -5.43
CA LYS A 55 9.92 -7.06 -5.66
C LYS A 55 10.39 -8.51 -5.77
N CYS A 56 9.85 -9.41 -4.95
CA CYS A 56 10.18 -10.84 -4.95
C CYS A 56 9.42 -11.64 -6.01
N GLY A 57 8.42 -11.04 -6.66
CA GLY A 57 7.70 -11.65 -7.77
C GLY A 57 8.64 -12.11 -8.89
N THR A 58 8.63 -13.42 -9.14
CA THR A 58 9.47 -14.09 -10.15
C THR A 58 8.60 -14.77 -11.20
N PRO A 59 7.95 -13.98 -12.09
CA PRO A 59 7.20 -14.55 -13.20
C PRO A 59 8.14 -15.27 -14.18
N VAL A 60 7.59 -16.22 -14.94
CA VAL A 60 8.35 -17.11 -15.83
C VAL A 60 9.28 -16.36 -16.80
N TRP A 61 8.84 -15.23 -17.35
CA TRP A 61 9.66 -14.42 -18.27
C TRP A 61 10.92 -13.86 -17.60
N LYS A 62 10.84 -13.48 -16.31
CA LYS A 62 11.98 -12.96 -15.54
C LYS A 62 12.95 -14.09 -15.22
N LEU A 63 12.42 -15.27 -14.86
CA LEU A 63 13.22 -16.48 -14.67
C LEU A 63 13.97 -16.88 -15.95
N ARG A 64 13.33 -16.74 -17.12
CA ARG A 64 13.98 -16.97 -18.40
C ARG A 64 15.15 -16.01 -18.63
N GLN A 65 14.97 -14.72 -18.34
CA GLN A 65 16.07 -13.74 -18.43
C GLN A 65 17.23 -14.08 -17.48
N VAL A 66 16.94 -14.52 -16.26
CA VAL A 66 17.96 -14.98 -15.31
C VAL A 66 18.70 -16.21 -15.83
N ALA A 67 17.98 -17.18 -16.41
CA ALA A 67 18.60 -18.36 -17.01
C ALA A 67 19.49 -17.99 -18.22
N GLU A 68 19.03 -17.08 -19.08
CA GLU A 68 19.81 -16.59 -20.23
C GLU A 68 21.08 -15.86 -19.77
N ALA A 69 20.98 -15.01 -18.74
CA ALA A 69 22.14 -14.34 -18.14
C ALA A 69 23.12 -15.35 -17.51
N MET A 70 22.61 -16.39 -16.85
CA MET A 70 23.43 -17.46 -16.29
C MET A 70 24.20 -18.21 -17.38
N VAL A 71 23.58 -18.50 -18.51
CA VAL A 71 24.24 -19.13 -19.66
C VAL A 71 25.37 -18.25 -20.19
N VAL A 72 25.18 -16.93 -20.28
CA VAL A 72 26.24 -16.01 -20.72
C VAL A 72 27.43 -16.03 -19.76
N GLU A 73 27.18 -15.98 -18.45
CA GLU A 73 28.25 -16.07 -17.44
C GLU A 73 28.98 -17.41 -17.50
N MET A 74 28.27 -18.52 -17.72
CA MET A 74 28.90 -19.84 -17.89
C MET A 74 29.85 -19.88 -19.09
N HIS A 75 29.44 -19.32 -20.24
CA HIS A 75 30.31 -19.23 -21.41
C HIS A 75 31.56 -18.38 -21.13
N ALA A 76 31.39 -17.24 -20.46
CA ALA A 76 32.50 -16.38 -20.10
C ALA A 76 33.47 -17.03 -19.10
N GLY A 77 32.95 -17.79 -18.12
CA GLY A 77 33.76 -18.53 -17.15
C GLY A 77 34.50 -19.73 -17.73
N LEU A 78 33.96 -20.37 -18.77
CA LEU A 78 34.63 -21.45 -19.49
C LEU A 78 35.66 -20.94 -20.52
N ALA A 79 35.46 -19.73 -21.07
CA ALA A 79 36.37 -19.14 -22.04
C ALA A 79 37.70 -18.69 -21.42
N SER A 80 37.68 -18.24 -20.16
CA SER A 80 38.87 -17.83 -19.42
C SER A 80 38.65 -17.96 -17.92
N ASP A 81 39.69 -18.38 -17.19
CA ASP A 81 39.69 -18.29 -15.73
C ASP A 81 39.52 -16.82 -15.31
N GLY A 82 38.61 -16.57 -14.36
CA GLY A 82 38.18 -15.23 -13.97
C GLY A 82 37.36 -14.45 -15.01
N GLY A 83 36.97 -15.04 -16.14
CA GLY A 83 36.20 -14.37 -17.20
C GLY A 83 34.74 -14.06 -16.83
N SER A 84 34.23 -14.64 -15.74
CA SER A 84 32.89 -14.39 -15.21
C SER A 84 32.89 -14.48 -13.69
N LYS A 85 31.77 -14.11 -13.05
CA LYS A 85 31.62 -14.34 -11.59
C LYS A 85 31.47 -15.83 -11.25
N LEU A 86 31.09 -16.65 -12.23
CA LEU A 86 31.07 -18.12 -12.13
C LEU A 86 32.46 -18.68 -12.45
N LYS A 87 33.09 -19.32 -11.46
CA LYS A 87 34.47 -19.82 -11.58
C LYS A 87 34.64 -20.99 -12.55
N MET A 88 33.56 -21.70 -12.88
CA MET A 88 33.56 -22.84 -13.81
C MET A 88 34.79 -23.77 -13.70
N LEU A 89 35.11 -24.17 -12.46
CA LEU A 89 36.31 -24.94 -12.16
C LEU A 89 36.25 -26.34 -12.79
N ILE A 90 37.40 -26.81 -13.28
CA ILE A 90 37.56 -28.17 -13.80
C ILE A 90 37.58 -29.15 -12.62
N SER A 91 36.65 -30.11 -12.61
CA SER A 91 36.54 -31.12 -11.56
C SER A 91 37.53 -32.28 -11.70
N TYR A 92 38.19 -32.41 -12.85
CA TYR A 92 39.04 -33.56 -13.24
C TYR A 92 38.31 -34.90 -13.22
N VAL A 93 36.98 -34.88 -13.32
CA VAL A 93 36.13 -36.07 -13.44
C VAL A 93 35.69 -36.20 -14.88
N ASP A 94 36.36 -37.07 -15.63
CA ASP A 94 36.05 -37.31 -17.05
C ASP A 94 35.03 -38.44 -17.24
N SER A 95 34.87 -39.32 -16.23
CA SER A 95 33.97 -40.46 -16.29
C SER A 95 33.13 -40.55 -15.03
N LEU A 96 31.81 -40.52 -15.21
CA LEU A 96 30.84 -40.70 -14.14
C LEU A 96 30.51 -42.19 -13.94
N PRO A 97 30.11 -42.61 -12.72
CA PRO A 97 29.69 -43.99 -12.47
C PRO A 97 28.50 -44.41 -13.34
N THR A 98 28.52 -45.64 -13.86
CA THR A 98 27.46 -46.16 -14.75
C THR A 98 26.39 -47.00 -14.05
N GLY A 99 26.53 -47.23 -12.74
CA GLY A 99 25.77 -48.23 -12.00
C GLY A 99 26.61 -49.45 -11.68
#